data_AF-A0A2H9MXQ8-F1
#
_entry.id   AF-A0A2H9MXQ8-F1
#
_cell.length_a   1.000
_cell.length_b   1.000
_cell.length_c   1.000
_cell.angle_alpha   90.00
_cell.angle_beta   90.00
_cell.angle_gamma   90.00
#
_symmetry.space_group_name_H-M   'P 1'
#
loop_
_entity.id
_entity.type
_entity.pdbx_description
1 polymer ?
#
loop_
_entity_poly.entity_id
_entity_poly.type
_entity_poly.pdbx_seq_one_letter_code
_entity_poly.pdbx_strand_id
1 'polypeptide(L)'
;MKILVQGKVQGIILKSQNPINFLGTVDKKTGIISDKKHDLYDKSIKNSILVFPFGVGSSVGAYTIYSIKSNNTAPLAMICQKADL
;
A
#
# COMPACT_ATOMS: atom_id res chain seq x y z
N MET A 1 7.95 8.08 -15.59
CA MET A 1 7.24 7.17 -14.66
C MET A 1 7.14 5.80 -15.32
N LYS A 2 7.65 4.74 -14.70
CA LYS A 2 7.55 3.37 -15.22
C LYS A 2 6.24 2.75 -14.75
N ILE A 3 5.51 2.10 -15.66
CA ILE A 3 4.28 1.36 -15.33
C ILE A 3 4.64 -0.12 -15.17
N LEU A 4 4.38 -0.69 -13.99
CA LEU A 4 4.56 -2.13 -13.75
C LEU A 4 3.29 -2.93 -14.04
N VAL A 5 2.11 -2.34 -13.75
CA VAL A 5 0.79 -2.93 -13.99
C VAL A 5 -0.10 -1.86 -14.62
N GLN A 6 -0.78 -2.19 -15.73
CA GLN A 6 -1.66 -1.25 -16.45
C GLN A 6 -3.03 -1.10 -15.76
N GLY A 7 -3.63 0.09 -15.87
CA GLY A 7 -4.97 0.39 -15.35
C GLY A 7 -5.30 1.88 -15.37
N LYS A 8 -6.56 2.24 -15.12
CA LYS A 8 -7.03 3.64 -14.98
C LYS A 8 -8.02 3.74 -13.81
N VAL A 9 -7.83 4.73 -12.95
CA VAL A 9 -8.60 4.94 -11.71
C VAL A 9 -8.60 6.43 -11.38
N GLN A 10 -9.62 6.90 -10.67
CA GLN A 10 -9.63 8.20 -9.99
C GLN A 10 -9.92 7.96 -8.50
N GLY A 11 -9.26 8.73 -7.62
CA GLY A 11 -9.42 8.57 -6.18
C GLY A 11 -8.64 9.60 -5.38
N ILE A 12 -8.79 9.54 -4.06
CA ILE A 12 -8.11 10.45 -3.11
C ILE A 12 -6.69 9.95 -2.86
N ILE A 13 -5.72 10.87 -2.89
CA ILE A 13 -4.34 10.56 -2.59
C ILE A 13 -4.19 10.33 -1.07
N LEU A 14 -3.65 9.16 -0.72
CA LEU A 14 -3.10 8.90 0.61
C LEU A 14 -1.58 8.81 0.47
N LYS A 15 -0.89 9.90 0.84
CA LYS A 15 0.56 10.01 0.70
C LYS A 15 1.24 9.66 2.02
N SER A 16 2.18 8.73 1.97
CA SER A 16 3.17 8.50 3.03
C SER A 16 4.52 9.11 2.65
N GLN A 17 5.18 9.70 3.64
CA GLN A 17 6.58 10.11 3.60
C GLN A 17 7.51 8.95 3.96
N ASN A 18 6.98 7.89 4.58
CA ASN A 18 7.73 6.73 5.05
C ASN A 18 7.54 5.51 4.11
N PRO A 19 8.51 4.57 4.09
CA PRO A 19 8.36 3.31 3.38
C PRO A 19 7.26 2.44 3.98
N ILE A 20 6.56 1.66 3.15
CA ILE A 20 5.47 0.79 3.60
C ILE A 20 5.96 -0.65 3.73
N ASN A 21 5.76 -1.25 4.91
CA ASN A 21 5.95 -2.68 5.13
C ASN A 21 4.59 -3.39 5.05
N PHE A 22 4.22 -3.81 3.83
CA PHE A 22 2.94 -4.48 3.58
C PHE A 22 2.74 -5.74 4.43
N LEU A 23 3.80 -6.47 4.79
CA LEU A 23 3.66 -7.68 5.59
C LEU A 23 3.32 -7.36 7.05
N GLY A 24 4.06 -6.43 7.65
CA GLY A 24 4.06 -6.20 9.09
C GLY A 24 3.09 -5.13 9.57
N THR A 25 2.69 -4.18 8.71
CA THR A 25 1.99 -2.97 9.16
C THR A 25 0.58 -2.82 8.63
N VAL A 26 0.16 -3.62 7.64
CA VAL A 26 -1.18 -3.50 7.05
C VAL A 26 -2.08 -4.61 7.54
N ASP A 27 -3.16 -4.26 8.23
CA ASP A 27 -4.21 -5.21 8.59
C ASP A 27 -4.91 -5.72 7.32
N LYS A 28 -4.87 -7.04 7.11
CA LYS A 28 -5.38 -7.66 5.89
C LYS A 28 -6.91 -7.51 5.74
N LYS A 29 -7.64 -7.43 6.85
CA LYS A 29 -9.11 -7.39 6.87
C LYS A 29 -9.65 -5.97 6.72
N THR A 30 -8.96 -4.97 7.26
CA THR A 30 -9.43 -3.58 7.29
C THR A 30 -8.66 -2.65 6.35
N GLY A 31 -7.44 -3.03 5.95
CA GLY A 31 -6.52 -2.16 5.20
C GLY A 31 -5.95 -1.03 6.05
N ILE A 32 -6.08 -1.06 7.37
CA ILE A 32 -5.55 -0.04 8.29
C ILE A 32 -4.07 -0.28 8.53
N ILE A 33 -3.28 0.80 8.56
CA ILE A 33 -1.87 0.75 8.96
C ILE A 33 -1.78 0.74 10.50
N SER A 34 -1.32 -0.37 11.06
CA SER A 34 -1.30 -0.64 12.52
C SER A 34 0.00 -0.23 13.21
N ASP A 35 1.04 0.16 12.47
CA ASP A 35 2.30 0.60 13.04
C ASP A 35 2.21 2.02 13.59
N LYS A 36 2.26 2.15 14.92
CA LYS A 36 2.22 3.41 15.67
C LYS A 36 3.33 4.39 15.30
N LYS A 37 4.44 3.91 14.73
CA LYS A 37 5.56 4.76 14.31
C LYS A 37 5.43 5.23 12.86
N HIS A 38 4.48 4.67 12.10
CA HIS A 38 4.25 5.03 10.72
C HIS A 38 3.42 6.32 10.63
N ASP A 39 3.71 7.18 9.66
CA ASP A 39 3.03 8.47 9.48
C ASP A 39 1.56 8.34 9.08
N LEU A 40 1.22 7.19 8.49
CA LEU A 40 -0.16 6.78 8.19
C LEU A 40 -0.82 5.90 9.27
N TYR A 41 -0.29 5.86 10.50
CA TYR A 41 -0.91 5.09 11.59
C TYR A 41 -2.43 5.38 11.70
N ASP A 42 -3.20 4.30 11.87
CA ASP A 42 -4.66 4.30 12.01
C ASP A 42 -5.43 4.80 10.77
N LYS A 43 -4.74 4.97 9.63
CA LYS A 43 -5.39 5.28 8.35
C LYS A 43 -5.61 4.03 7.51
N SER A 44 -6.78 3.94 6.88
CA SER A 44 -7.08 2.90 5.90
C SER A 44 -6.54 3.27 4.52
N ILE A 45 -5.88 2.33 3.86
CA ILE A 45 -5.46 2.46 2.45
C ILE A 45 -6.58 2.13 1.47
N LYS A 46 -7.71 1.60 1.95
CA LYS A 46 -8.84 1.20 1.13
C LYS A 46 -9.35 2.36 0.28
N ASN A 47 -9.64 2.09 -1.00
CA ASN A 47 -10.20 3.06 -1.95
C ASN A 47 -9.36 4.33 -2.15
N SER A 48 -8.08 4.30 -1.79
CA SER A 48 -7.15 5.43 -1.97
C SER A 48 -6.21 5.20 -3.16
N ILE A 49 -5.59 6.28 -3.62
CA ILE A 49 -4.35 6.22 -4.41
C ILE A 49 -3.20 6.33 -3.42
N LEU A 50 -2.57 5.20 -3.12
CA LEU A 50 -1.50 5.11 -2.14
C LEU A 50 -0.17 5.52 -2.77
N VAL A 51 0.43 6.58 -2.25
CA VAL A 51 1.70 7.14 -2.74
C VAL A 51 2.75 7.03 -1.64
N PHE A 52 3.89 6.38 -1.92
CA PHE A 52 4.92 6.12 -0.92
C PHE A 52 6.32 6.03 -1.55
N PRO A 53 7.42 6.12 -0.79
CA PRO A 53 8.77 6.07 -1.35
C PRO A 53 9.12 4.70 -1.96
N PHE A 54 9.00 3.63 -1.17
CA PHE A 54 9.31 2.24 -1.55
C PHE A 54 8.71 1.24 -0.53
N GLY A 55 8.65 -0.04 -0.91
CA GLY A 55 8.24 -1.12 -0.02
C GLY A 55 9.41 -1.64 0.84
N VAL A 56 9.10 -2.24 1.99
CA VAL A 56 10.10 -2.92 2.85
C VAL A 56 9.68 -4.35 3.13
N GLY A 57 10.62 -5.28 3.20
CA GLY A 57 10.35 -6.70 3.56
C GLY A 57 9.81 -7.55 2.40
N SER A 58 10.49 -7.53 1.26
CA SER A 58 10.00 -7.98 -0.04
C SER A 58 9.77 -9.49 -0.21
N SER A 59 10.26 -10.36 0.67
CA SER A 59 10.17 -11.81 0.47
C SER A 59 8.72 -12.35 0.48
N VAL A 60 7.80 -11.70 1.19
CA VAL A 60 6.40 -12.16 1.33
C VAL A 60 5.35 -11.04 1.31
N GLY A 61 5.75 -9.79 1.03
CA GLY A 61 4.84 -8.64 1.00
C GLY A 61 3.72 -8.77 -0.05
N ALA A 62 3.99 -9.46 -1.17
CA ALA A 62 3.02 -9.71 -2.24
C ALA A 62 1.77 -10.46 -1.75
N TYR A 63 1.91 -11.38 -0.79
CA TYR A 63 0.76 -12.12 -0.25
C TYR A 63 -0.17 -11.21 0.55
N THR A 64 0.35 -10.22 1.25
CA THR A 64 -0.51 -9.24 1.93
C THR A 64 -1.23 -8.37 0.91
N ILE A 65 -0.54 -7.89 -0.15
CA ILE A 65 -1.18 -7.11 -1.23
C ILE A 65 -2.32 -7.91 -1.87
N TYR A 66 -2.11 -9.20 -2.13
CA TYR A 66 -3.17 -10.08 -2.61
C TYR A 66 -4.32 -10.22 -1.60
N SER A 67 -4.00 -10.42 -0.32
CA SER A 67 -5.01 -10.58 0.75
C SER A 67 -5.89 -9.34 0.93
N ILE A 68 -5.32 -8.13 0.92
CA ILE A 68 -6.11 -6.89 1.02
C ILE A 68 -6.98 -6.69 -0.23
N LYS A 69 -6.53 -7.17 -1.40
CA LYS A 69 -7.33 -7.13 -2.62
C LYS A 69 -8.50 -8.09 -2.54
N SER A 70 -8.29 -9.34 -2.12
CA SER A 70 -9.36 -10.32 -1.94
C SER A 70 -10.36 -9.90 -0.87
N ASN A 71 -9.90 -9.15 0.14
CA ASN A 71 -10.75 -8.63 1.22
C ASN A 71 -11.43 -7.29 0.89
N ASN A 72 -11.33 -6.78 -0.34
CA ASN A 72 -11.89 -5.48 -0.74
C ASN A 72 -11.43 -4.31 0.15
N THR A 73 -10.18 -4.35 0.61
CA THR A 73 -9.53 -3.32 1.45
C THR A 73 -8.25 -2.77 0.83
N ALA A 74 -7.95 -3.15 -0.40
CA ALA A 74 -6.83 -2.64 -1.18
C ALA A 74 -7.01 -1.16 -1.58
N PRO A 75 -5.89 -0.45 -1.83
CA PRO A 75 -5.93 0.81 -2.55
C PRO A 75 -6.38 0.59 -4.00
N LEU A 76 -6.88 1.64 -4.64
CA LEU A 76 -7.26 1.63 -6.06
C LEU A 76 -6.02 1.58 -6.96
N ALA A 77 -4.96 2.28 -6.56
CA ALA A 77 -3.68 2.32 -7.24
C ALA A 77 -2.55 2.53 -6.23
N MET A 78 -1.35 2.07 -6.59
CA MET A 78 -0.12 2.28 -5.84
C MET A 78 0.90 2.98 -6.72
N ILE A 79 1.55 4.01 -6.19
CA ILE A 79 2.63 4.73 -6.84
C ILE A 79 3.81 4.76 -5.87
N CYS A 80 4.95 4.22 -6.29
CA CYS A 80 6.19 4.30 -5.53
C CYS A 80 7.31 4.96 -6.31
N GLN A 81 8.24 5.60 -5.60
CA GLN A 81 9.43 6.22 -6.19
C GLN A 81 10.44 5.16 -6.63
N LYS A 82 10.61 4.10 -5.84
CA LYS A 82 11.43 2.94 -6.15
C LYS A 82 10.62 1.67 -5.95
N ALA A 83 10.54 0.86 -7.01
CA ALA A 83 10.05 -0.51 -6.94
C ALA A 83 11.23 -1.46 -6.74
N ASP A 84 11.00 -2.54 -5.98
CA ASP A 84 11.92 -3.68 -5.95
C ASP A 84 11.91 -4.35 -7.33
N LEU A 85 13.10 -4.72 -7.82
CA LEU A 85 13.30 -5.41 -9.10
C LEU A 85 13.78 -6.83 -8.86
#